data_AF-A0AAN5D2Z6-F1
#
_entry.id   AF-A0AAN5D2Z6-F1
#
_cell.length_a   1.000
_cell.length_b   1.000
_cell.length_c   1.000
_cell.angle_alpha   90.00
_cell.angle_beta   90.00
_cell.angle_gamma   90.00
#
_symmetry.space_group_name_H-M   'P 1'
#
loop_
_entity.id
_entity.type
_entity.pdbx_description
1 polymer ?
#
loop_
_entity_poly.entity_id
_entity_poly.type
_entity_poly.pdbx_seq_one_letter_code
_entity_poly.pdbx_strand_id
1 'polypeptide(L)'
;LSDFTVSHILKLADRFQMERMLIRCENHLTQSTRFDEITKLTFADQYRLKSLRDQCLESFVSIADFTQKLKLSPEYDNFSDAMKGAICDRI
;
A
#
# COMPACT_ATOMS: atom_id res chain seq x y z
N LEU A 1 14.92 -1.49 -6.73
CA LEU A 1 14.92 -2.67 -5.84
C LEU A 1 14.19 -3.77 -6.59
N SER A 2 14.49 -5.05 -6.38
CA SER A 2 13.62 -6.11 -6.91
C SER A 2 12.37 -6.22 -6.04
N ASP A 3 11.25 -6.60 -6.65
CA ASP A 3 9.94 -6.56 -6.00
C ASP A 3 9.88 -7.42 -4.73
N PHE A 4 10.54 -8.58 -4.77
CA PHE A 4 10.71 -9.48 -3.63
C PHE A 4 11.59 -8.90 -2.51
N THR A 5 12.56 -8.06 -2.86
CA THR A 5 13.47 -7.43 -1.89
C THR A 5 12.80 -6.25 -1.20
N VAL A 6 11.88 -5.55 -1.88
CA VAL A 6 11.12 -4.43 -1.28
C VAL A 6 10.36 -4.89 -0.05
N SER A 7 9.65 -6.02 -0.11
CA SER A 7 8.89 -6.54 1.04
C SER A 7 9.81 -6.89 2.23
N HIS A 8 10.97 -7.51 1.97
CA HIS A 8 11.94 -7.82 3.01
C HIS A 8 12.55 -6.55 3.63
N ILE A 9 12.89 -5.57 2.80
CA ILE A 9 13.44 -4.30 3.27
C ILE A 9 12.39 -3.55 4.08
N LEU A 10 11.12 -3.53 3.64
CA LEU A 10 10.04 -2.92 4.40
C LEU A 10 9.86 -3.58 5.78
N LYS A 11 9.87 -4.92 5.85
CA LYS A 11 9.82 -5.65 7.14
C LYS A 11 10.98 -5.27 8.06
N LEU A 12 12.19 -5.21 7.52
CA LEU A 12 13.36 -4.84 8.30
C LEU A 12 13.29 -3.37 8.72
N ALA A 13 12.94 -2.48 7.79
CA ALA A 13 12.85 -1.05 8.05
C ALA A 13 11.78 -0.74 9.11
N ASP A 14 10.62 -1.39 9.07
CA ASP A 14 9.60 -1.28 10.11
C ASP A 14 10.11 -1.84 11.46
N ARG A 15 10.69 -3.05 11.45
CA ARG A 15 11.23 -3.69 12.66
C ARG A 15 12.33 -2.87 13.34
N PHE A 16 13.19 -2.23 12.56
CA PHE A 16 14.30 -1.41 13.03
C PHE A 16 13.95 0.09 13.08
N GLN A 17 12.68 0.46 12.83
CA GLN A 17 12.20 1.84 12.77
C GLN A 17 13.06 2.76 11.88
N MET A 18 13.56 2.21 10.77
CA MET A 18 14.38 2.92 9.79
C MET A 18 13.49 3.70 8.82
N GLU A 19 12.98 4.84 9.28
CA GLU A 19 12.08 5.71 8.52
C GLU A 19 12.65 6.09 7.14
N ARG A 20 13.96 6.35 7.05
CA ARG A 20 14.63 6.64 5.77
C ARG A 20 14.55 5.50 4.75
N MET A 21 14.54 4.25 5.21
CA MET A 21 14.41 3.09 4.34
C MET A 21 12.96 2.87 3.93
N LEU A 22 12.00 3.11 4.83
CA LEU A 22 10.57 3.11 4.51
C LEU A 22 10.26 4.12 3.40
N ILE A 23 10.72 5.37 3.54
CA ILE A 23 10.52 6.44 2.54
C ILE A 23 11.16 6.08 1.19
N ARG A 24 12.35 5.45 1.19
CA ARG A 24 12.99 5.00 -0.06
C ARG A 24 12.20 3.88 -0.74
N CYS A 25 11.69 2.92 0.03
CA CYS A 25 10.84 1.85 -0.49
C CYS A 25 9.52 2.39 -1.00
N GLU A 26 8.90 3.31 -0.27
CA GLU A 26 7.69 4.04 -0.64
C GLU A 26 7.86 4.76 -1.97
N ASN A 27 8.89 5.61 -2.12
CA ASN A 27 9.17 6.28 -3.40
C ASN A 27 9.40 5.30 -4.55
N HIS A 28 10.06 4.18 -4.27
CA HIS A 28 10.29 3.15 -5.28
C HIS A 28 8.99 2.45 -5.69
N LEU A 29 8.12 2.14 -4.73
CA LEU A 29 6.80 1.55 -4.97
C LEU A 29 5.89 2.51 -5.74
N THR A 30 5.90 3.80 -5.39
CA THR A 30 5.18 4.83 -6.14
C THR A 30 5.63 4.84 -7.60
N GLN A 31 6.94 4.95 -7.84
CA GLN A 31 7.49 5.08 -9.19
C GLN A 31 7.42 3.78 -10.01
N SER A 32 7.37 2.63 -9.36
CA SER A 32 7.32 1.34 -10.04
C SER A 32 5.92 1.09 -10.58
N THR A 33 5.76 1.04 -11.90
CA THR A 33 4.51 0.65 -12.57
C THR A 33 4.30 -0.86 -12.63
N ARG A 34 5.26 -1.65 -12.13
CA ARG A 34 5.20 -3.12 -12.12
C ARG A 34 4.33 -3.68 -11.01
N PHE A 35 4.17 -2.93 -9.92
CA PHE A 35 3.28 -3.33 -8.85
C PHE A 35 1.86 -2.90 -9.16
N ASP A 36 0.94 -3.83 -8.99
CA ASP A 36 -0.47 -3.51 -9.01
C ASP A 36 -0.80 -2.52 -7.89
N GLU A 37 -1.74 -1.63 -8.15
CA GLU A 37 -2.14 -0.58 -7.21
C GLU A 37 -2.68 -1.18 -5.90
N ILE A 38 -3.31 -2.36 -5.97
CA ILE A 38 -3.75 -3.11 -4.79
C ILE A 38 -2.55 -3.56 -3.96
N THR A 39 -1.51 -4.12 -4.60
CA THR A 39 -0.30 -4.56 -3.90
C THR A 39 0.44 -3.40 -3.24
N LYS A 40 0.52 -2.24 -3.92
CA LYS A 40 1.09 -1.01 -3.34
C LYS A 40 0.30 -0.57 -2.11
N LEU A 41 -1.03 -0.61 -2.18
CA LEU A 41 -1.89 -0.28 -1.06
C LEU A 41 -1.72 -1.27 0.10
N THR A 42 -1.57 -2.57 -0.17
CA THR A 42 -1.31 -3.58 0.86
C THR A 42 -0.02 -3.27 1.61
N PHE A 43 1.04 -2.90 0.89
CA PHE A 43 2.28 -2.46 1.53
C PHE A 43 2.11 -1.15 2.30
N ALA A 44 1.34 -0.21 1.76
CA ALA A 44 1.06 1.04 2.43
C ALA A 44 0.31 0.84 3.76
N ASP A 45 -0.64 -0.09 3.79
CA ASP A 45 -1.35 -0.48 5.01
C ASP A 45 -0.42 -1.21 5.98
N GLN A 46 0.23 -2.28 5.50
CA GLN A 46 1.05 -3.17 6.33
C GLN A 46 2.20 -2.44 7.03
N TYR A 47 2.83 -1.46 6.36
CA TYR A 47 3.95 -0.68 6.90
C TYR A 47 3.59 0.77 7.21
N ARG A 48 2.30 1.12 7.23
CA ARG A 48 1.77 2.46 7.55
C ARG A 48 2.42 3.59 6.72
N LEU A 49 2.68 3.34 5.44
CA LEU A 49 3.26 4.30 4.49
C LEU A 49 2.17 5.28 4.04
N LYS A 50 2.05 6.40 4.75
CA LYS A 50 0.97 7.37 4.53
C LYS A 50 1.05 8.02 3.14
N SER A 51 2.23 8.39 2.65
CA SER A 51 2.38 9.04 1.34
C SER A 51 2.04 8.10 0.19
N LEU A 52 2.42 6.82 0.28
CA LEU A 52 2.07 5.79 -0.72
C LEU A 52 0.56 5.58 -0.76
N ARG A 53 -0.07 5.48 0.43
CA ARG A 53 -1.52 5.32 0.54
C ARG A 53 -2.22 6.52 -0.07
N ASP A 54 -1.83 7.74 0.31
CA ASP A 54 -2.47 8.96 -0.16
C ASP A 54 -2.28 9.13 -1.67
N GLN A 55 -1.09 8.82 -2.23
CA GLN A 55 -0.86 8.80 -3.67
C GLN A 55 -1.65 7.72 -4.41
N CYS A 56 -1.78 6.51 -3.86
CA CYS A 56 -2.66 5.51 -4.44
C CYS A 56 -4.09 6.05 -4.48
N LEU A 57 -4.59 6.62 -3.38
CA LEU A 57 -5.93 7.21 -3.32
C LEU A 57 -6.11 8.38 -4.29
N GLU A 58 -5.09 9.22 -4.50
CA GLU A 58 -5.12 10.32 -5.49
C GLU A 58 -5.04 9.82 -6.93
N SER A 59 -4.29 8.74 -7.19
CA SER A 59 -4.16 8.13 -8.51
C SER A 59 -5.49 7.56 -9.00
N PHE A 60 -6.37 7.16 -8.08
CA PHE A 60 -7.74 6.78 -8.39
C PHE A 60 -8.69 7.97 -8.28
N VAL A 61 -9.30 8.34 -9.41
CA VAL A 61 -10.34 9.38 -9.48
C VAL A 61 -11.54 9.07 -8.56
N SER A 62 -11.78 7.78 -8.27
CA SER A 62 -12.87 7.31 -7.45
C SER A 62 -12.39 6.21 -6.51
N ILE A 63 -12.35 6.54 -5.21
CA ILE A 63 -12.07 5.58 -4.13
C ILE A 63 -13.14 4.47 -4.13
N ALA A 64 -14.38 4.77 -4.56
CA ALA A 64 -15.44 3.79 -4.68
C ALA A 64 -15.15 2.74 -5.77
N ASP A 65 -14.71 3.15 -6.95
CA ASP A 65 -14.35 2.21 -8.03
C ASP A 65 -13.12 1.37 -7.66
N PHE A 66 -12.16 2.02 -7.01
CA PHE A 66 -10.98 1.35 -6.48
C PHE A 66 -11.35 0.31 -5.43
N THR A 67 -12.14 0.68 -4.43
CA THR A 67 -12.53 -0.23 -3.34
C THR A 67 -13.46 -1.33 -3.83
N GLN A 68 -14.25 -1.08 -4.88
CA GLN A 68 -15.00 -2.13 -5.56
C GLN A 68 -14.07 -3.12 -6.27
N LYS A 69 -13.09 -2.65 -7.05
CA LYS A 69 -12.05 -3.52 -7.63
C LYS A 69 -11.26 -4.28 -6.57
N LEU A 70 -10.97 -3.62 -5.46
CA LEU A 70 -10.20 -4.17 -4.36
C LEU A 70 -11.01 -5.24 -3.63
N LYS A 71 -12.29 -5.00 -3.32
CA LYS A 71 -13.22 -5.99 -2.75
C LYS A 71 -13.42 -7.21 -3.65
N LEU A 72 -13.24 -7.06 -4.96
CA LEU A 72 -13.30 -8.17 -5.92
C LEU A 72 -11.97 -8.93 -6.02
N SER A 73 -10.87 -8.34 -5.53
CA SER A 73 -9.55 -8.96 -5.54
C SER A 73 -9.38 -9.89 -4.33
N PRO A 74 -8.75 -11.07 -4.49
CA PRO A 74 -8.45 -11.96 -3.37
C PRO A 74 -7.48 -11.32 -2.36
N GLU A 75 -6.76 -10.27 -2.74
CA GLU A 75 -5.90 -9.50 -1.84
C GLU A 75 -6.68 -8.70 -0.80
N TYR A 76 -8.00 -8.46 -0.97
CA TYR A 76 -8.85 -7.78 0.02
C TYR A 76 -8.77 -8.43 1.41
N ASP A 77 -8.70 -9.76 1.44
CA ASP A 77 -8.69 -10.50 2.70
C ASP A 77 -7.41 -10.29 3.50
N ASN A 78 -6.30 -9.94 2.85
CA ASN A 78 -5.01 -9.68 3.49
C ASN A 78 -4.89 -8.27 4.10
N PHE A 79 -5.84 -7.36 3.86
CA PHE A 79 -5.82 -6.04 4.47
C PHE A 79 -6.17 -6.08 5.96
N SER A 80 -5.57 -5.17 6.74
CA SER A 80 -5.93 -5.04 8.14
C SER A 80 -7.37 -4.55 8.31
N ASP A 81 -8.01 -4.90 9.42
CA ASP A 81 -9.36 -4.42 9.76
C ASP A 81 -9.41 -2.88 9.81
N ALA A 82 -8.29 -2.23 10.16
CA ALA A 82 -8.19 -0.77 10.16
C ALA A 82 -8.29 -0.19 8.74
N MET A 83 -7.69 -0.86 7.74
CA MET A 83 -7.77 -0.43 6.35
C MET A 83 -9.12 -0.74 5.72
N LYS A 84 -9.69 -1.91 6.03
CA LYS A 84 -11.06 -2.26 5.66
C LYS A 84 -12.06 -1.25 6.24
N GLY A 85 -11.86 -0.84 7.50
CA GLY A 85 -12.64 0.22 8.15
C GLY A 85 -12.47 1.58 7.48
N ALA A 86 -11.23 2.02 7.24
CA ALA A 86 -10.96 3.31 6.56
C ALA A 86 -11.51 3.36 5.13
N ILE A 87 -11.52 2.21 4.44
CA ILE A 87 -12.15 2.03 3.15
C ILE A 87 -13.67 2.16 3.29
N CYS A 88 -14.30 1.44 4.22
CA CYS A 88 -15.75 1.48 4.43
C CYS A 88 -16.26 2.84 4.92
N ASP A 89 -15.50 3.56 5.74
CA ASP A 89 -15.84 4.91 6.24
C ASP A 89 -15.77 5.98 5.14
N ARG A 90 -15.07 5.70 4.04
CA ARG A 90 -14.92 6.60 2.88
C ARG A 90 -15.92 6.31 1.75
N ILE A 91 -16.77 5.29 1.90
CA ILE A 91 -17.86 4.91 0.95
C ILE A 91 -19.16 5.60 1.35
#